data_AF-A0A2D9CHR8-F1
#
_entry.id   AF-A0A2D9CHR8-F1
#
_cell.length_a   1.000
_cell.length_b   1.000
_cell.length_c   1.000
_cell.angle_alpha   90.00
_cell.angle_beta   90.00
_cell.angle_gamma   90.00
#
_symmetry.space_group_name_H-M   'P 1'
#
loop_
_entity.id
_entity.type
_entity.pdbx_description
1 polymer ?
#
loop_
_entity_poly.entity_id
_entity_poly.type
_entity_poly.pdbx_seq_one_letter_code
_entity_poly.pdbx_strand_id
1 'polypeptide(L)'
;MSKPKMYSSERVLEEFYKALADQNEGKLRRVHIPRSDVFYIREAYYQHSGNWETLDRIERCMYLEGKLLARDVLDPKRKRDWEQ
;
A
#
# COMPACT_ATOMS: atom_id res chain seq x y z
N MET A 1 18.26 -16.97 -0.58
CA MET A 1 17.68 -16.13 -1.65
C MET A 1 17.06 -14.89 -1.00
N SER A 2 17.41 -13.68 -1.47
CA SER A 2 16.80 -12.45 -0.95
C SER A 2 15.34 -12.35 -1.39
N LYS A 3 14.41 -11.94 -0.51
CA LYS A 3 13.01 -11.71 -0.91
C LYS A 3 12.98 -10.58 -1.96
N PRO A 4 12.26 -10.74 -3.08
CA PRO A 4 12.12 -9.66 -4.05
C PRO A 4 11.48 -8.45 -3.35
N LYS A 5 12.07 -7.27 -3.56
CA LYS A 5 11.52 -6.01 -3.03
C LYS A 5 10.21 -5.73 -3.75
N MET A 6 9.13 -5.71 -2.98
CA MET A 6 7.85 -5.19 -3.43
C MET A 6 7.95 -3.66 -3.51
N TYR A 7 7.15 -3.04 -4.38
CA TYR A 7 7.03 -1.60 -4.43
C TYR A 7 5.56 -1.20 -4.40
N SER A 8 5.28 -0.04 -3.79
CA SER A 8 3.96 0.56 -3.74
C SER A 8 3.91 1.82 -4.62
N SER A 9 2.72 2.17 -5.08
CA SER A 9 2.42 3.37 -5.86
C SER A 9 1.06 3.90 -5.46
N GLU A 10 0.89 5.21 -5.44
CA GLU A 10 -0.43 5.85 -5.26
C GLU A 10 -1.39 5.55 -6.41
N ARG A 11 -0.85 5.13 -7.57
CA ARG A 11 -1.59 4.72 -8.77
C ARG A 11 -1.46 3.22 -8.99
N VAL A 12 -1.67 2.44 -7.93
CA VAL A 12 -1.38 0.99 -7.90
C VAL A 12 -2.08 0.20 -9.01
N LEU A 13 -3.34 0.49 -9.30
CA LEU A 13 -4.08 -0.19 -10.37
C LEU A 13 -3.47 0.09 -11.74
N GLU A 14 -3.03 1.32 -11.98
CA GLU A 14 -2.41 1.70 -13.24
C GLU A 14 -1.05 1.02 -13.40
N GLU A 15 -0.25 0.97 -12.33
CA GLU A 15 1.03 0.26 -12.36
C GLU A 15 0.85 -1.24 -12.60
N PHE A 16 -0.21 -1.84 -12.03
CA PHE A 16 -0.56 -3.23 -12.26
C PHE A 16 -0.99 -3.48 -13.72
N TYR A 17 -1.94 -2.71 -14.25
CA TYR A 17 -2.42 -2.89 -15.63
C TYR A 17 -1.35 -2.54 -16.65
N LYS A 18 -0.49 -1.56 -16.37
CA LYS A 18 0.69 -1.26 -17.20
C LYS A 18 1.66 -2.43 -17.23
N ALA A 19 2.00 -3.02 -16.08
CA ALA A 19 2.86 -4.20 -16.02
C ALA A 19 2.26 -5.39 -16.80
N LEU A 20 0.93 -5.55 -16.74
CA LEU A 20 0.22 -6.57 -17.51
C LEU A 20 0.28 -6.32 -19.01
N ALA A 21 0.00 -5.08 -19.45
CA ALA A 21 0.04 -4.68 -20.86
C ALA A 21 1.46 -4.80 -21.45
N ASP A 22 2.48 -4.45 -20.65
CA ASP A 22 3.90 -4.55 -21.03
C ASP A 22 4.44 -5.99 -20.97
N GLN A 23 3.60 -6.99 -20.62
CA GLN A 23 4.00 -8.40 -20.41
C GLN A 23 5.18 -8.55 -19.42
N ASN A 24 5.28 -7.65 -18.45
CA ASN A 24 6.40 -7.61 -17.52
C ASN A 24 6.05 -8.36 -16.23
N GLU A 25 6.19 -9.69 -16.26
CA GLU A 25 5.91 -10.56 -15.10
C GLU A 25 6.72 -10.18 -13.86
N GLY A 26 7.96 -9.73 -14.06
CA GLY A 26 8.84 -9.32 -12.97
C GLY A 26 8.27 -8.14 -12.19
N LYS A 27 7.68 -7.17 -12.90
CA LYS A 27 7.00 -6.02 -12.34
C LYS A 27 5.65 -6.40 -11.73
N LEU A 28 4.86 -7.21 -12.45
CA LEU A 28 3.54 -7.68 -12.01
C LEU A 28 3.58 -8.38 -10.64
N ARG A 29 4.58 -9.23 -10.41
CA ARG A 29 4.75 -9.96 -9.13
C ARG A 29 5.25 -9.09 -7.98
N ARG A 30 5.70 -7.85 -8.25
CA ARG A 30 6.30 -6.94 -7.25
C ARG A 30 5.41 -5.75 -6.88
N VAL A 31 4.31 -5.54 -7.59
CA VAL A 31 3.33 -4.51 -7.22
C VAL A 31 2.67 -4.92 -5.91
N HIS A 32 2.88 -4.15 -4.85
CA HIS A 32 2.10 -4.28 -3.63
C HIS A 32 0.73 -3.64 -3.84
N ILE A 33 -0.33 -4.44 -3.70
CA ILE A 33 -1.70 -3.98 -3.75
C ILE A 33 -2.26 -4.04 -2.32
N PRO A 34 -2.52 -2.89 -1.68
CA PRO A 34 -3.16 -2.85 -0.37
C PRO A 34 -4.53 -3.54 -0.38
N ARG A 35 -5.01 -3.93 0.79
CA ARG A 35 -6.38 -4.45 0.94
C ARG A 35 -7.40 -3.36 0.57
N SER A 36 -8.57 -3.77 0.05
CA SER A 36 -9.66 -2.87 -0.34
C SER A 36 -10.03 -1.86 0.76
N ASP A 37 -9.99 -2.30 2.02
CA ASP A 37 -10.33 -1.48 3.18
C ASP A 37 -9.43 -0.24 3.31
N VAL A 38 -8.16 -0.33 2.89
CA VAL A 38 -7.23 0.82 2.88
C VAL A 38 -7.76 1.95 1.99
N PHE A 39 -8.34 1.61 0.84
CA PHE A 39 -8.91 2.60 -0.08
C PHE A 39 -10.14 3.26 0.51
N TYR A 40 -11.04 2.47 1.12
CA TYR A 40 -12.24 2.99 1.76
C TYR A 40 -11.94 3.86 2.97
N ILE A 41 -10.97 3.44 3.80
CA ILE A 41 -10.55 4.23 4.97
C ILE A 41 -9.85 5.51 4.55
N ARG A 42 -9.04 5.50 3.48
CA ARG A 42 -8.43 6.74 2.95
C ARG A 42 -9.51 7.76 2.56
N GLU A 43 -10.53 7.30 1.83
CA GLU A 43 -11.64 8.17 1.42
C GLU A 43 -12.40 8.68 2.65
N ALA A 44 -12.75 7.79 3.58
CA ALA A 44 -13.43 8.19 4.82
C ALA A 44 -12.60 9.20 5.64
N TYR A 45 -11.29 9.01 5.73
CA TYR A 45 -10.38 9.94 6.38
C TYR A 45 -10.36 11.31 5.68
N TYR A 46 -10.31 11.33 4.34
CA TYR A 46 -10.37 12.57 3.57
C TYR A 46 -11.69 13.30 3.79
N GLN A 47 -12.83 12.60 3.74
CA GLN A 47 -14.15 13.19 3.98
C GLN A 47 -14.28 13.76 5.40
N HIS A 48 -13.65 13.11 6.38
CA HIS A 48 -13.67 13.57 7.77
C HIS A 48 -12.73 14.75 8.04
N SER A 49 -11.51 14.71 7.51
CA SER A 49 -10.42 15.62 7.87
C SER A 49 -10.14 16.72 6.84
N GLY A 50 -10.59 16.53 5.58
CA GLY A 50 -10.20 17.34 4.44
C GLY A 50 -8.79 17.07 3.90
N ASN A 51 -8.02 16.16 4.53
CA ASN A 51 -6.63 15.89 4.17
C ASN A 51 -6.51 14.61 3.35
N TRP A 52 -5.88 14.70 2.18
CA TRP A 52 -5.60 13.54 1.35
C TRP A 52 -4.25 12.92 1.71
N GLU A 53 -4.25 11.66 2.13
CA GLU A 53 -3.06 10.95 2.59
C GLU A 53 -2.63 9.85 1.61
N THR A 54 -1.38 9.39 1.75
CA THR A 54 -0.86 8.28 0.93
C THR A 54 -1.47 6.93 1.33
N LEU A 55 -1.55 5.99 0.38
CA LEU A 55 -1.98 4.62 0.68
C LEU A 55 -1.07 3.96 1.72
N ASP A 56 0.24 4.21 1.65
CA ASP A 56 1.23 3.70 2.61
C ASP A 56 0.94 4.20 4.04
N ARG A 57 0.60 5.49 4.19
CA ARG A 57 0.29 6.06 5.50
C ARG A 57 -0.99 5.47 6.09
N ILE A 58 -2.05 5.38 5.30
CA ILE A 58 -3.32 4.79 5.75
C ILE A 58 -3.15 3.30 6.09
N GLU A 59 -2.49 2.52 5.22
CA GLU A 59 -2.20 1.11 5.47
C GLU A 59 -1.38 0.93 6.76
N ARG A 60 -0.36 1.78 6.97
CA ARG A 60 0.47 1.73 8.17
C ARG A 60 -0.32 2.08 9.43
N CYS A 61 -1.17 3.11 9.42
CA CYS A 61 -2.04 3.44 10.54
C CYS A 61 -2.98 2.28 10.87
N MET A 62 -3.64 1.71 9.85
CA MET A 62 -4.52 0.56 10.04
C MET A 62 -3.78 -0.66 10.63
N TYR A 63 -2.52 -0.88 10.25
CA TYR A 63 -1.68 -1.92 10.85
C TYR A 63 -1.36 -1.63 12.33
N LEU A 64 -0.96 -0.40 12.66
CA LEU A 64 -0.63 0.00 14.04
C LEU A 64 -1.86 -0.08 14.96
N GLU A 65 -3.05 0.17 14.43
CA GLU A 65 -4.33 0.00 15.13
C GLU A 65 -4.84 -1.45 15.20
N GLY A 66 -4.09 -2.41 14.65
CA GLY A 66 -4.43 -3.83 14.67
C GLY A 66 -5.57 -4.23 13.72
N LYS A 67 -5.88 -3.39 12.72
CA LYS A 67 -6.91 -3.68 11.69
C LYS A 67 -6.37 -4.49 10.53
N LEU A 68 -5.06 -4.49 10.31
CA LEU A 68 -4.38 -5.30 9.30
C LEU A 68 -3.39 -6.27 9.93
N LEU A 69 -3.24 -7.44 9.33
CA LEU A 69 -2.22 -8.39 9.72
C LEU A 69 -0.90 -8.03 9.03
N ALA A 70 0.24 -8.39 9.64
CA ALA A 70 1.56 -8.10 9.09
C ALA A 70 1.79 -8.67 7.67
N ARG A 71 1.07 -9.73 7.28
CA ARG A 71 1.16 -10.32 5.93
C ARG A 71 0.49 -9.49 4.85
N ASP A 72 -0.40 -8.58 5.23
CA ASP A 72 -1.21 -7.76 4.33
C ASP A 72 -0.60 -6.36 4.11
N VAL A 73 0.53 -6.06 4.75
CA VAL A 73 1.12 -4.71 4.84
C VAL A 73 2.49 -4.69 4.17
N LEU A 74 2.78 -3.63 3.44
CA LEU A 74 4.10 -3.44 2.86
C LEU A 74 5.14 -3.11 3.95
N ASP A 75 6.15 -3.95 4.07
CA ASP A 75 7.24 -3.80 5.04
C ASP A 75 6.73 -3.52 6.48
N PRO A 76 6.02 -4.47 7.12
CA PRO A 76 5.31 -4.25 8.38
C PRO A 76 6.24 -3.91 9.55
N LYS A 77 7.53 -4.23 9.43
CA LYS A 77 8.56 -3.94 10.45
C LYS A 77 9.31 -2.63 10.21
N ARG A 78 9.11 -1.99 9.05
CA ARG A 78 9.77 -0.72 8.71
C ARG A 78 9.05 0.42 9.41
N LYS A 79 9.69 1.06 10.39
CA LYS A 79 9.21 2.32 10.96
C LYS A 79 9.27 3.39 9.88
N ARG A 80 8.17 4.09 9.63
CA ARG A 80 8.13 5.26 8.74
C ARG A 80 8.79 6.45 9.44
N ASP A 81 9.28 7.38 8.65
CA ASP A 81 9.93 8.63 9.07
C ASP A 81 9.02 9.54 9.91
N TRP A 82 7.71 9.48 9.67
CA TRP A 82 6.70 10.23 10.42
C TRP A 82 6.20 9.54 11.70
N GLU A 83 6.57 8.26 11.94
CA GLU A 83 6.24 7.57 13.19
C GLU A 83 7.19 8.07 14.29
N GLN A 84 6.65 8.83 15.26
CA GLN A 84 7.42 9.29 16.43
C GLN A 84 7.82 8.11 17.32
#